data_AF-A0A8S3F0P7-F1
#
_entry.id   AF-A0A8S3F0P7-F1
#
_cell.length_a   1.000
_cell.length_b   1.000
_cell.length_c   1.000
_cell.angle_alpha   90.00
_cell.angle_beta   90.00
_cell.angle_gamma   90.00
#
_symmetry.space_group_name_H-M   'P 1'
#
loop_
_entity.id
_entity.type
_entity.pdbx_description
1 polymer ?
#
loop_
_entity_poly.entity_id
_entity_poly.type
_entity_poly.pdbx_seq_one_letter_code
_entity_poly.pdbx_strand_id
1 'polypeptide(L)'
;MTNYDCFLGSFSKYGVTGMLQASTYVFFAYVGFDSVATAAQEVKSPEKSLPIALIGSTIISLVLYVGVCTVMVGLVPYASLNSDSPLSEAITATPYGRWLSILMNLGGIAGLTTVGMMSVLSQTRLFYAMAHDGLLPHIFAKLHRKTNTPWISTLICGIFCALFSGFCPVDILGETTSISALIIYIFAHVSVLVMRFTHKDMPRGFKVPCGKWL
;
A
#
# COMPACT_ATOMS: atom_id res chain seq x y z
N MET A 1 27.16 4.15 -20.29
CA MET A 1 26.54 4.97 -19.23
C MET A 1 26.44 4.08 -18.03
N THR A 2 27.15 4.43 -16.98
CA THR A 2 27.40 3.55 -15.84
C THR A 2 26.49 3.92 -14.69
N ASN A 3 25.99 2.92 -13.97
CA ASN A 3 24.91 3.05 -12.98
C ASN A 3 25.20 4.00 -11.81
N TYR A 4 26.45 4.44 -11.66
CA TYR A 4 26.90 5.34 -10.60
C TYR A 4 26.75 6.83 -10.95
N ASP A 5 26.45 7.19 -12.20
CA ASP A 5 26.26 8.60 -12.62
C ASP A 5 24.99 9.23 -12.00
N CYS A 6 24.10 8.43 -11.41
CA CYS A 6 22.94 8.89 -10.65
C CYS A 6 23.32 9.45 -9.26
N PHE A 7 24.38 8.93 -8.65
CA PHE A 7 24.81 9.33 -7.29
C PHE A 7 25.79 10.51 -7.28
N LEU A 8 26.51 10.73 -8.39
CA LEU A 8 27.52 11.78 -8.53
C LEU A 8 27.03 12.86 -9.50
N GLY A 9 26.10 13.70 -9.04
CA GLY A 9 25.98 15.09 -9.47
C GLY A 9 26.00 15.35 -10.98
N SER A 10 24.98 14.89 -11.70
CA SER A 10 24.56 15.57 -12.93
C SER A 10 23.05 15.68 -12.93
N PHE A 11 22.53 16.89 -13.16
CA PHE A 11 21.11 17.18 -13.40
C PHE A 11 20.65 16.55 -14.73
N SER A 12 20.87 15.25 -14.91
CA SER A 12 20.88 14.57 -16.20
C SER A 12 19.72 13.58 -16.32
N LYS A 13 19.11 13.65 -17.50
CA LYS A 13 18.03 12.85 -18.11
C LYS A 13 16.63 12.82 -17.47
N TYR A 14 16.49 12.84 -16.13
CA TYR A 14 15.16 12.81 -15.49
C TYR A 14 14.90 13.92 -14.45
N GLY A 15 15.95 14.54 -13.89
CA GLY A 15 15.84 15.76 -13.07
C GLY A 15 14.85 15.68 -11.88
N VAL A 16 14.48 16.84 -11.33
CA VAL A 16 13.49 16.92 -10.22
C VAL A 16 12.11 16.47 -10.67
N THR A 17 11.73 16.78 -11.92
CA THR A 17 10.43 16.43 -12.48
C THR A 17 10.24 14.91 -12.59
N GLY A 18 11.26 14.17 -13.02
CA GLY A 18 11.21 12.71 -13.10
C GLY A 18 11.20 12.04 -11.73
N MET A 19 11.87 12.62 -10.73
CA MET A 19 11.76 12.14 -9.34
C MET A 19 10.34 12.31 -8.81
N LEU A 20 9.69 13.45 -9.08
CA LEU A 20 8.31 13.69 -8.68
C LEU A 20 7.34 12.72 -9.37
N GLN A 21 7.50 12.51 -10.68
CA GLN A 21 6.69 11.53 -11.42
C GLN A 21 6.87 10.10 -10.89
N ALA A 22 8.12 9.67 -10.67
CA ALA A 22 8.42 8.36 -10.12
C ALA A 22 7.87 8.20 -8.69
N SER A 23 7.90 9.25 -7.88
CA SER A 23 7.37 9.20 -6.51
C SER A 23 5.87 8.88 -6.47
N THR A 24 5.10 9.41 -7.42
CA THR A 24 3.67 9.11 -7.55
C THR A 24 3.43 7.64 -7.89
N TYR A 25 4.25 7.05 -8.76
CA TYR A 25 4.13 5.64 -9.15
C TYR A 25 4.55 4.70 -8.00
N VAL A 26 5.67 5.00 -7.33
CA VAL A 26 6.20 4.21 -6.21
C VAL A 26 5.34 4.33 -4.97
N PHE A 27 4.55 5.41 -4.82
CA PHE A 27 3.60 5.57 -3.73
C PHE A 27 2.63 4.39 -3.62
N PHE A 28 2.24 3.79 -4.75
CA PHE A 28 1.40 2.58 -4.77
C PHE A 28 1.94 1.47 -3.89
N ALA A 29 3.27 1.28 -3.85
CA ALA A 29 3.91 0.23 -3.04
C ALA A 29 3.74 0.45 -1.53
N TYR A 30 3.49 1.69 -1.09
CA TYR A 30 3.25 1.99 0.32
C TYR A 30 1.78 1.86 0.73
N VAL A 31 0.85 1.71 -0.21
CA VAL A 31 -0.57 1.55 0.10
C VAL A 31 -0.80 0.24 0.86
N GLY A 32 -1.56 0.31 1.96
CA GLY A 32 -1.93 -0.85 2.77
C GLY A 32 -1.44 -0.81 4.22
N PHE A 33 -0.61 0.16 4.61
CA PHE A 33 -0.25 0.35 6.04
C PHE A 33 -1.49 0.66 6.90
N ASP A 34 -2.49 1.33 6.33
CA ASP A 34 -3.77 1.68 6.95
C ASP A 34 -4.68 0.46 7.21
N SER A 35 -4.43 -0.68 6.57
CA SER A 35 -5.15 -1.94 6.84
C SER A 35 -4.98 -2.42 8.28
N VAL A 36 -3.88 -2.03 8.96
CA VAL A 36 -3.66 -2.31 10.38
C VAL A 36 -4.75 -1.67 11.25
N ALA A 37 -5.30 -0.53 10.84
CA ALA A 37 -6.40 0.11 11.55
C ALA A 37 -7.71 -0.69 11.45
N THR A 38 -7.88 -1.53 10.43
CA THR A 38 -9.06 -2.43 10.32
C THR A 38 -9.05 -3.50 11.41
N ALA A 39 -7.88 -3.89 11.90
CA ALA A 39 -7.73 -4.83 13.01
C ALA A 39 -7.80 -4.16 14.39
N ALA A 40 -8.07 -2.85 14.46
CA ALA A 40 -8.11 -2.10 15.73
C ALA A 40 -9.05 -2.71 16.78
N GLN A 41 -10.16 -3.31 16.35
CA GLN A 41 -11.14 -3.95 17.23
C GLN A 41 -10.64 -5.27 17.85
N GLU A 42 -9.61 -5.88 17.26
CA GLU A 42 -9.01 -7.15 17.70
C GLU A 42 -7.80 -6.93 18.62
N VAL A 43 -7.39 -5.67 18.82
CA VAL A 43 -6.20 -5.31 19.60
C VAL A 43 -6.56 -4.97 21.05
N LYS A 44 -5.88 -5.58 22.02
CA LYS A 44 -6.11 -5.36 23.47
C LYS A 44 -5.88 -3.91 23.93
N SER A 45 -5.01 -3.16 23.26
CA SER A 45 -4.69 -1.75 23.60
C SER A 45 -4.47 -0.91 22.34
N PRO A 46 -5.55 -0.57 21.61
CA PRO A 46 -5.44 0.05 20.29
C PRO A 46 -4.78 1.45 20.37
N GLU A 47 -5.02 2.18 21.45
CA GLU A 47 -4.49 3.54 21.68
C GLU A 47 -2.97 3.68 21.56
N LYS A 48 -2.23 2.64 21.97
CA LYS A 48 -0.76 2.63 21.94
C LYS A 48 -0.21 1.73 20.85
N SER A 49 -0.85 0.59 20.60
CA SER A 49 -0.34 -0.39 19.64
C SER A 49 -0.56 0.03 18.19
N LEU A 50 -1.68 0.69 17.87
CA LEU A 50 -1.94 1.11 16.47
C LEU A 50 -0.92 2.15 15.98
N PRO A 51 -0.62 3.24 16.71
CA PRO A 51 0.40 4.20 16.27
C PRO A 51 1.77 3.57 16.06
N ILE A 52 2.19 2.70 16.99
CA ILE A 52 3.49 2.01 16.92
C ILE A 52 3.53 1.08 15.70
N ALA A 53 2.46 0.34 15.45
CA ALA A 53 2.37 -0.57 14.31
C ALA A 53 2.35 0.18 12.96
N LEU A 54 1.61 1.29 12.87
CA LEU A 54 1.56 2.12 11.66
C LEU A 54 2.94 2.73 11.35
N ILE A 55 3.54 3.44 12.31
CA ILE A 55 4.85 4.08 12.10
C ILE A 55 5.95 3.03 11.91
N GLY A 56 5.95 1.97 12.72
CA GLY A 56 6.94 0.91 12.64
C GLY A 56 6.91 0.17 11.31
N SER A 57 5.72 -0.22 10.83
CA SER A 57 5.59 -0.91 9.54
C SER A 57 6.05 -0.04 8.36
N THR A 58 5.71 1.25 8.35
CA THR A 58 6.16 2.18 7.30
C THR A 58 7.67 2.41 7.31
N ILE A 59 8.31 2.54 8.48
CA ILE A 59 9.77 2.72 8.56
C ILE A 59 10.48 1.45 8.08
N ILE A 60 10.01 0.28 8.50
CA ILE A 60 10.60 -1.00 8.09
C ILE A 60 10.47 -1.18 6.58
N SER A 61 9.28 -0.92 6.00
CA SER A 61 9.08 -1.04 4.55
C SER A 61 9.94 -0.04 3.78
N LEU A 62 10.08 1.20 4.26
CA LEU A 62 10.95 2.22 3.66
C LEU A 62 12.40 1.74 3.57
N VAL A 63 12.95 1.22 4.67
CA VAL A 63 14.33 0.72 4.70
C VAL A 63 14.51 -0.45 3.74
N LEU A 64 13.56 -1.39 3.72
CA LEU A 64 13.60 -2.54 2.82
C LEU A 64 13.49 -2.11 1.34
N TYR A 65 12.61 -1.16 1.01
CA TYR A 65 12.44 -0.68 -0.37
C TYR A 65 13.69 0.03 -0.86
N VAL A 66 14.26 0.94 -0.06
CA VAL A 66 15.52 1.61 -0.41
C VAL A 66 16.66 0.59 -0.57
N GLY A 67 16.72 -0.41 0.31
CA GLY A 67 17.69 -1.50 0.24
C GLY A 67 17.58 -2.29 -1.08
N VAL A 68 16.37 -2.72 -1.42
CA VAL A 68 16.10 -3.47 -2.66
C VAL A 68 16.44 -2.63 -3.89
N CYS A 69 15.99 -1.37 -3.96
CA CYS A 69 16.30 -0.48 -5.08
C CYS A 69 17.81 -0.28 -5.25
N THR A 70 18.55 -0.11 -4.15
CA THR A 70 20.02 0.05 -4.18
C THR A 70 20.70 -1.19 -4.73
N VAL A 71 20.28 -2.39 -4.30
CA VAL A 71 20.81 -3.66 -4.80
C VAL A 71 20.50 -3.84 -6.28
N MET A 72 19.26 -3.55 -6.71
CA MET A 72 18.85 -3.72 -8.11
C MET A 72 19.63 -2.83 -9.08
N VAL A 73 19.76 -1.53 -8.77
CA VAL A 73 20.54 -0.59 -9.59
C VAL A 73 22.04 -0.92 -9.57
N GLY A 74 22.52 -1.56 -8.49
CA GLY A 74 23.87 -2.08 -8.39
C GLY A 74 24.15 -3.29 -9.29
N LEU A 75 23.16 -4.17 -9.48
CA LEU A 75 23.31 -5.42 -10.25
C LEU A 75 23.16 -5.22 -11.76
N VAL A 76 22.15 -4.46 -12.19
CA VAL A 76 21.76 -4.36 -13.61
C VAL A 76 21.51 -2.89 -13.99
N PRO A 77 21.86 -2.45 -15.21
CA PRO A 77 21.54 -1.11 -15.66
C PRO A 77 20.06 -0.76 -15.57
N TYR A 78 19.76 0.46 -15.11
CA TYR A 78 18.37 0.89 -14.89
C TYR A 78 17.52 0.86 -16.18
N ALA A 79 18.14 1.04 -17.34
CA ALA A 79 17.47 0.99 -18.64
C ALA A 79 16.98 -0.41 -19.04
N SER A 80 17.55 -1.47 -18.45
CA SER A 80 17.16 -2.87 -18.69
C SER A 80 16.16 -3.42 -17.67
N LEU A 81 15.70 -2.61 -16.71
CA LEU A 81 14.75 -3.03 -15.67
C LEU A 81 13.27 -2.86 -16.07
N ASN A 82 12.97 -2.54 -17.34
CA ASN A 82 11.60 -2.39 -17.84
C ASN A 82 11.02 -3.75 -18.29
N SER A 83 10.84 -4.64 -17.33
CA SER A 83 10.30 -6.01 -17.52
C SER A 83 9.17 -6.27 -16.54
N ASP A 84 8.31 -7.25 -16.79
CA ASP A 84 7.23 -7.65 -15.87
C ASP A 84 7.77 -8.22 -14.53
N SER A 85 9.01 -8.70 -14.49
CA SER A 85 9.62 -9.33 -13.30
C SER A 85 11.04 -8.85 -13.00
N PRO A 86 11.24 -7.54 -12.77
CA PRO A 86 12.56 -6.91 -12.79
C PRO A 86 13.48 -7.42 -11.67
N LEU A 87 12.91 -7.82 -10.53
CA LEU A 87 13.66 -8.35 -9.39
C LEU A 87 14.21 -9.76 -9.67
N SER A 88 13.43 -10.63 -10.33
CA SER A 88 13.86 -11.97 -10.69
C SER A 88 14.92 -11.91 -11.80
N GLU A 89 14.72 -11.05 -12.80
CA GLU A 89 15.65 -10.84 -13.91
C GLU A 89 16.99 -10.23 -13.47
N ALA A 90 16.97 -9.29 -12.51
CA ALA A 90 18.21 -8.75 -11.95
C ALA A 90 19.05 -9.82 -11.25
N ILE A 91 18.41 -10.83 -10.64
CA ILE A 91 19.07 -11.90 -9.90
C ILE A 91 19.62 -12.98 -10.84
N THR A 92 18.95 -13.28 -11.95
CA THR A 92 19.44 -14.26 -12.93
C THR A 92 20.72 -13.80 -13.63
N ALA A 93 21.00 -12.49 -13.66
CA ALA A 93 22.27 -11.94 -14.12
C ALA A 93 23.47 -12.26 -13.21
N THR A 94 23.24 -12.78 -12.00
CA THR A 94 24.28 -13.14 -11.02
C THR A 94 24.62 -14.64 -11.11
N PRO A 95 25.88 -15.08 -10.83
CA PRO A 95 26.28 -16.50 -10.86
C PRO A 95 25.45 -17.44 -9.95
N TYR A 96 24.78 -16.93 -8.92
CA TYR A 96 23.87 -17.69 -8.04
C TYR A 96 22.39 -17.59 -8.45
N GLY A 97 22.10 -17.03 -9.63
CA GLY A 97 20.78 -16.52 -9.98
C GLY A 97 19.67 -17.56 -10.11
N ARG A 98 20.00 -18.82 -10.44
CA ARG A 98 18.98 -19.84 -10.74
C ARG A 98 18.21 -20.31 -9.50
N TRP A 99 18.88 -20.57 -8.39
CA TRP A 99 18.21 -21.01 -7.16
C TRP A 99 17.55 -19.83 -6.44
N LEU A 100 18.20 -18.67 -6.45
CA LEU A 100 17.71 -17.46 -5.77
C LEU A 100 16.48 -16.88 -6.49
N SER A 101 16.44 -16.91 -7.82
CA SER A 101 15.26 -16.52 -8.61
C SER A 101 14.04 -17.39 -8.30
N ILE A 102 14.21 -18.71 -8.11
CA ILE A 102 13.11 -19.61 -7.75
C ILE A 102 12.54 -19.24 -6.37
N LEU A 103 13.40 -19.02 -5.38
CA LEU A 103 12.95 -18.59 -4.04
C LEU A 103 12.26 -17.21 -4.09
N MET A 104 12.80 -16.28 -4.88
CA MET A 104 12.21 -14.95 -5.05
C MET A 104 10.83 -15.02 -5.69
N ASN A 105 10.67 -15.78 -6.76
CA ASN A 105 9.38 -15.96 -7.45
C ASN A 105 8.35 -16.66 -6.55
N LEU A 106 8.77 -17.67 -5.79
CA LEU A 106 7.89 -18.34 -4.83
C LEU A 106 7.45 -17.39 -3.72
N GLY A 107 8.38 -16.59 -3.19
CA GLY A 107 8.11 -15.56 -2.19
C GLY A 107 7.19 -14.46 -2.75
N GLY A 108 7.41 -14.04 -3.99
CA GLY A 108 6.58 -13.07 -4.71
C GLY A 108 5.15 -13.54 -4.87
N ILE A 109 4.93 -14.78 -5.33
CA ILE A 109 3.58 -15.36 -5.47
C ILE A 109 2.89 -15.44 -4.11
N ALA A 110 3.57 -15.95 -3.07
CA ALA A 110 3.01 -16.07 -1.74
C ALA A 110 2.68 -14.69 -1.13
N GLY A 111 3.57 -13.71 -1.30
CA GLY A 111 3.40 -12.34 -0.83
C GLY A 111 2.23 -11.62 -1.52
N LEU A 112 2.22 -11.62 -2.85
CA LEU A 112 1.16 -10.99 -3.65
C LEU A 112 -0.22 -11.61 -3.38
N THR A 113 -0.28 -12.95 -3.22
CA THR A 113 -1.53 -13.64 -2.86
C THR A 113 -2.02 -13.19 -1.47
N THR A 114 -1.12 -13.08 -0.50
CA THR A 114 -1.47 -12.63 0.86
C THR A 114 -2.03 -11.20 0.85
N VAL A 115 -1.39 -10.29 0.11
CA VAL A 115 -1.85 -8.90 -0.02
C VAL A 115 -3.21 -8.82 -0.74
N GLY A 116 -3.41 -9.63 -1.78
CA GLY A 116 -4.69 -9.73 -2.48
C GLY A 116 -5.82 -10.20 -1.55
N MET A 117 -5.58 -11.25 -0.77
CA MET A 117 -6.54 -11.75 0.22
C MET A 117 -6.85 -10.70 1.29
N MET A 118 -5.82 -10.04 1.83
CA MET A 118 -5.99 -8.99 2.84
C MET A 118 -6.83 -7.82 2.31
N SER A 119 -6.58 -7.39 1.07
CA SER A 119 -7.32 -6.30 0.43
C SER A 119 -8.82 -6.60 0.33
N VAL A 120 -9.19 -7.81 -0.09
CA VAL A 120 -10.60 -8.24 -0.18
C VAL A 120 -11.25 -8.30 1.20
N LEU A 121 -10.52 -8.76 2.23
CA LEU A 121 -11.01 -8.80 3.60
C LEU A 121 -11.26 -7.40 4.17
N SER A 122 -10.32 -6.46 3.97
CA SER A 122 -10.48 -5.08 4.43
C SER A 122 -11.65 -4.37 3.74
N GLN A 123 -11.80 -4.53 2.42
CA GLN A 123 -12.91 -3.94 1.66
C GLN A 123 -14.28 -4.45 2.14
N THR A 124 -14.40 -5.75 2.37
CA THR A 124 -15.67 -6.36 2.80
C THR A 124 -16.10 -5.91 4.19
N ARG A 125 -15.14 -5.73 5.11
CA ARG A 125 -15.40 -5.16 6.45
C ARG A 125 -15.84 -3.70 6.38
N LEU A 126 -15.18 -2.90 5.54
CA LEU A 126 -15.55 -1.50 5.33
C LEU A 126 -16.98 -1.37 4.78
N PHE A 127 -17.33 -2.16 3.75
CA PHE A 127 -18.69 -2.14 3.19
C PHE A 127 -19.75 -2.60 4.20
N TYR A 128 -19.42 -3.59 5.03
CA TYR A 128 -20.32 -4.02 6.10
C TYR A 128 -20.59 -2.90 7.11
N ALA A 129 -19.54 -2.20 7.58
CA ALA A 129 -19.67 -1.08 8.50
C ALA A 129 -20.50 0.07 7.89
N MET A 130 -20.22 0.47 6.65
CA MET A 130 -20.98 1.52 5.96
C MET A 130 -22.45 1.14 5.73
N ALA A 131 -22.74 -0.14 5.44
CA ALA A 131 -24.12 -0.61 5.30
C ALA A 131 -24.86 -0.66 6.64
N HIS A 132 -24.15 -0.91 7.74
CA HIS A 132 -24.71 -0.83 9.09
C HIS A 132 -25.00 0.62 9.50
N ASP A 133 -24.16 1.57 9.09
CA ASP A 133 -24.35 3.01 9.33
C ASP A 133 -25.41 3.65 8.41
N GLY A 134 -26.04 2.86 7.53
CA GLY A 134 -27.11 3.31 6.61
C GLY A 134 -26.60 4.08 5.38
N LEU A 135 -25.28 4.17 5.17
CA LEU A 135 -24.65 4.81 4.01
C LEU A 135 -24.75 3.97 2.74
N LEU A 136 -24.93 2.65 2.87
CA LEU A 136 -25.09 1.72 1.76
C LEU A 136 -26.38 0.90 1.87
N PRO A 137 -26.90 0.37 0.73
CA PRO A 137 -28.06 -0.52 0.75
C PRO A 137 -27.84 -1.71 1.69
N HIS A 138 -28.88 -2.09 2.44
CA HIS A 138 -28.84 -3.16 3.44
C HIS A 138 -28.43 -4.55 2.88
N ILE A 139 -28.43 -4.69 1.55
CA ILE A 139 -27.93 -5.86 0.83
C ILE A 139 -26.46 -6.15 1.17
N PHE A 140 -25.63 -5.11 1.36
CA PHE A 140 -24.21 -5.23 1.74
C PHE A 140 -23.99 -5.63 3.21
N ALA A 141 -25.01 -5.47 4.06
CA ALA A 141 -25.00 -5.90 5.46
C ALA A 141 -25.44 -7.37 5.65
N LYS A 142 -25.89 -8.05 4.57
CA LYS A 142 -26.46 -9.40 4.68
C LYS A 142 -25.37 -10.44 4.94
N LEU A 143 -25.34 -10.95 6.17
CA LEU A 143 -24.41 -12.00 6.58
C LEU A 143 -24.89 -13.40 6.17
N HIS A 144 -23.95 -14.27 5.84
CA HIS A 144 -24.23 -15.67 5.56
C HIS A 144 -24.52 -16.43 6.87
N ARG A 145 -25.63 -17.19 6.91
CA ARG A 145 -26.18 -17.80 8.14
C ARG A 145 -25.26 -18.80 8.85
N LYS A 146 -24.29 -19.40 8.14
CA LYS A 146 -23.38 -20.42 8.70
C LYS A 146 -21.98 -19.89 9.03
N THR A 147 -21.51 -18.88 8.29
CA THR A 147 -20.14 -18.36 8.37
C THR A 147 -20.07 -16.94 8.93
N ASN A 148 -21.22 -16.27 9.10
CA ASN A 148 -21.33 -14.86 9.50
C ASN A 148 -20.45 -13.93 8.67
N THR A 149 -20.23 -14.26 7.39
CA THR A 149 -19.44 -13.46 6.45
C THR A 149 -20.36 -12.68 5.51
N PRO A 150 -20.04 -11.42 5.16
CA PRO A 150 -20.80 -10.60 4.22
C PRO A 150 -20.56 -11.07 2.76
N TRP A 151 -21.16 -12.22 2.41
CA TRP A 151 -20.88 -12.93 1.16
C TRP A 151 -21.25 -12.14 -0.11
N ILE A 152 -22.29 -11.30 -0.05
CA ILE A 152 -22.69 -10.47 -1.20
C ILE A 152 -21.63 -9.41 -1.49
N SER A 153 -21.15 -8.73 -0.45
CA SER A 153 -20.08 -7.75 -0.56
C SER A 153 -18.81 -8.39 -1.11
N THR A 154 -18.44 -9.58 -0.61
CA THR A 154 -17.27 -10.31 -1.11
C THR A 154 -17.42 -10.70 -2.57
N LEU A 155 -18.59 -11.19 -2.99
CA LEU A 155 -18.82 -11.61 -4.36
C LEU A 155 -18.77 -10.43 -5.32
N ILE A 156 -19.44 -9.32 -4.98
CA ILE A 156 -19.44 -8.10 -5.81
C ILE A 156 -18.01 -7.57 -5.92
N CYS A 157 -17.29 -7.39 -4.80
CA CYS A 157 -15.92 -6.89 -4.82
C CYS A 157 -14.99 -7.82 -5.60
N GLY A 158 -15.13 -9.13 -5.43
CA GLY A 158 -14.33 -10.13 -6.14
C GLY A 158 -14.57 -10.10 -7.65
N ILE A 159 -15.83 -10.00 -8.09
CA ILE A 159 -16.17 -9.87 -9.52
C ILE A 159 -15.59 -8.57 -10.08
N PHE A 160 -15.77 -7.45 -9.40
CA PHE A 160 -15.20 -6.17 -9.82
C PHE A 160 -13.67 -6.25 -9.90
N CYS A 161 -13.01 -6.78 -8.87
CA CYS A 161 -11.56 -6.95 -8.85
C CYS A 161 -11.08 -7.86 -10.00
N ALA A 162 -11.78 -8.97 -10.28
CA ALA A 162 -11.44 -9.87 -11.37
C ALA A 162 -11.61 -9.22 -12.75
N LEU A 163 -12.67 -8.43 -12.93
CA LEU A 163 -12.89 -7.67 -14.17
C LEU A 163 -11.78 -6.62 -14.37
N PHE A 164 -11.55 -5.76 -13.39
CA PHE A 164 -10.53 -4.72 -13.51
C PHE A 164 -9.11 -5.30 -13.64
N SER A 165 -8.81 -6.39 -12.94
CA SER A 165 -7.53 -7.09 -13.08
C SER A 165 -7.33 -7.74 -14.44
N GLY A 166 -8.40 -8.13 -15.14
CA GLY A 166 -8.31 -8.76 -16.47
C GLY A 166 -8.29 -7.76 -17.63
N PHE A 167 -8.92 -6.59 -17.47
CA PHE A 167 -9.11 -5.61 -18.55
C PHE A 167 -8.24 -4.35 -18.44
N CYS A 168 -7.71 -4.02 -17.26
CA CYS A 168 -6.93 -2.80 -17.06
C CYS A 168 -5.44 -3.11 -16.86
N PRO A 169 -4.54 -2.34 -17.49
CA PRO A 169 -3.10 -2.47 -17.26
C PRO A 169 -2.75 -2.04 -15.84
N VAL A 170 -1.75 -2.71 -15.26
CA VAL A 170 -1.29 -2.49 -13.88
C VAL A 170 -0.78 -1.07 -13.65
N ASP A 171 -0.20 -0.43 -14.66
CA ASP A 171 0.32 0.93 -14.56
C ASP A 171 -0.80 1.94 -14.26
N ILE A 172 -1.88 1.89 -15.03
CA ILE A 172 -3.04 2.79 -14.86
C ILE A 172 -3.71 2.52 -13.51
N LEU A 173 -3.81 1.25 -13.10
CA LEU A 173 -4.37 0.87 -11.81
C LEU A 173 -3.52 1.42 -10.65
N GLY A 174 -2.19 1.30 -10.74
CA GLY A 174 -1.25 1.82 -9.75
C GLY A 174 -1.29 3.34 -9.63
N GLU A 175 -1.29 4.06 -10.76
CA GLU A 175 -1.40 5.52 -10.80
C GLU A 175 -2.74 6.01 -10.23
N THR A 176 -3.85 5.42 -10.68
CA THR A 176 -5.20 5.79 -10.22
C THR A 176 -5.38 5.53 -8.73
N THR A 177 -4.86 4.40 -8.24
CA THR A 177 -4.90 4.05 -6.81
C THR A 177 -4.07 5.03 -5.99
N SER A 178 -2.88 5.39 -6.47
CA SER A 178 -1.99 6.33 -5.78
C SER A 178 -2.61 7.72 -5.67
N ILE A 179 -3.18 8.24 -6.76
CA ILE A 179 -3.88 9.53 -6.75
C ILE A 179 -5.07 9.49 -5.78
N SER A 180 -5.85 8.41 -5.79
CA SER A 180 -7.00 8.23 -4.90
C SER A 180 -6.59 8.21 -3.43
N ALA A 181 -5.54 7.44 -3.10
CA ALA A 181 -5.02 7.35 -1.74
C ALA A 181 -4.43 8.68 -1.24
N LEU A 182 -3.73 9.42 -2.09
CA LEU A 182 -3.24 10.76 -1.76
C LEU A 182 -4.38 11.73 -1.41
N ILE A 183 -5.46 11.73 -2.20
CA ILE A 183 -6.66 12.54 -1.92
C ILE A 183 -7.27 12.14 -0.58
N ILE A 184 -7.46 10.84 -0.32
CA ILE A 184 -7.99 10.34 0.95
C ILE A 184 -7.10 10.77 2.12
N TYR A 185 -5.78 10.71 1.97
CA TYR A 185 -4.86 11.12 3.01
C TYR A 185 -4.92 12.64 3.25
N ILE A 186 -5.04 13.47 2.21
CA ILE A 186 -5.28 14.91 2.39
C ILE A 186 -6.55 15.12 3.22
N PHE A 187 -7.66 14.44 2.88
CA PHE A 187 -8.89 14.51 3.66
C PHE A 187 -8.69 14.04 5.10
N ALA A 188 -7.96 12.94 5.34
CA ALA A 188 -7.68 12.46 6.68
C ALA A 188 -6.88 13.47 7.51
N HIS A 189 -5.87 14.11 6.94
CA HIS A 189 -5.10 15.17 7.62
C HIS A 189 -5.97 16.39 7.94
N VAL A 190 -6.80 16.82 6.99
CA VAL A 190 -7.78 17.91 7.21
C VAL A 190 -8.80 17.53 8.29
N SER A 191 -9.31 16.30 8.29
CA SER A 191 -10.25 15.80 9.31
C SER A 191 -9.62 15.83 10.70
N VAL A 192 -8.35 15.44 10.84
CA VAL A 192 -7.61 15.55 12.10
C VAL A 192 -7.48 17.01 12.54
N LEU A 193 -7.17 17.92 11.61
CA LEU A 193 -7.08 19.35 11.89
C LEU A 193 -8.44 19.91 12.38
N VAL A 194 -9.53 19.59 11.69
CA VAL A 194 -10.90 20.01 12.06
C VAL A 194 -11.32 19.43 13.41
N MET A 195 -11.06 18.14 13.67
CA MET A 195 -11.33 17.53 14.98
C MET A 195 -10.60 18.23 16.12
N ARG A 196 -9.43 18.81 15.88
CA ARG A 196 -8.70 19.59 16.89
C ARG A 196 -9.43 20.86 17.30
N PHE A 197 -10.22 21.47 16.42
CA PHE A 197 -10.98 22.68 16.70
C PHE A 197 -12.38 22.39 17.25
N THR A 198 -13.09 21.39 16.69
CA THR A 198 -14.48 21.10 17.04
C THR A 198 -14.61 20.25 18.31
N HIS A 199 -13.73 19.27 18.51
CA HIS A 199 -13.82 18.32 19.63
C HIS A 199 -12.53 18.33 20.47
N LYS A 200 -12.36 19.42 21.23
CA LYS A 200 -11.15 19.66 22.04
C LYS A 200 -11.00 18.71 23.22
N ASP A 201 -12.11 18.28 23.81
CA ASP A 201 -12.13 17.56 25.09
C ASP A 201 -12.10 16.02 24.96
N MET A 202 -12.04 15.48 23.73
CA MET A 202 -11.97 14.04 23.53
C MET A 202 -10.63 13.46 24.04
N PRO A 203 -10.63 12.34 24.80
CA PRO A 203 -9.42 11.66 25.21
C PRO A 203 -8.67 11.13 23.97
N ARG A 204 -7.36 11.40 23.88
CA ARG A 204 -6.52 11.00 22.74
C ARG A 204 -5.43 10.05 23.19
N GLY A 205 -5.51 8.79 22.75
CA GLY A 205 -4.51 7.76 23.03
C GLY A 205 -3.12 8.09 22.47
N PHE A 206 -3.08 8.70 21.27
CA PHE A 206 -1.85 9.18 20.64
C PHE A 206 -2.03 10.60 20.10
N LYS A 207 -0.99 11.42 20.26
CA LYS A 207 -0.92 12.77 19.70
C LYS A 207 0.29 12.84 18.79
N VAL A 208 0.09 13.29 17.56
CA VAL A 208 1.16 13.48 16.59
C VAL A 208 2.23 14.40 17.20
N PRO A 209 3.50 13.97 17.26
CA PRO A 209 4.58 14.82 17.72
C PRO A 209 4.75 15.96 16.71
N CYS A 210 4.61 17.21 17.18
CA CYS A 210 4.56 18.49 16.45
C CYS A 210 3.18 19.15 16.34
N GLY A 211 2.73 19.71 17.47
CA GLY A 211 2.31 21.12 17.53
C GLY A 211 0.88 21.48 17.11
N LYS A 212 0.34 22.53 17.72
CA LYS A 212 -1.03 23.05 17.57
C LYS A 212 -1.38 23.61 16.16
N TRP A 213 -0.46 23.56 15.19
CA TRP A 213 -0.55 24.34 13.93
C TRP A 213 -0.17 23.56 12.66
N LEU A 214 0.05 22.24 12.77
CA LEU A 214 0.06 21.25 11.69
C LEU A 214 -0.94 20.15 12.07
#